data_AF-A0A6G1QVW1-F1
#
_entry.id   AF-A0A6G1QVW1-F1
#
_cell.length_a   1.000
_cell.length_b   1.000
_cell.length_c   1.000
_cell.angle_alpha   90.00
_cell.angle_beta   90.00
_cell.angle_gamma   90.00
#
_symmetry.space_group_name_H-M   'P 1'
#
loop_
_entity.id
_entity.type
_entity.pdbx_description
1 polymer ?
#
loop_
_entity_poly.entity_id
_entity_poly.type
_entity_poly.pdbx_seq_one_letter_code
_entity_poly.pdbx_strand_id
1 'polypeptide(L)' 'MEGSPALMEREWPGIPSPVDAAHFYQGFVHFFKGNIHYTYDSKSRRVVSMGPANELLECKKSENKIDTEGR' A
#
# COMPACT_ATOMS: atom_id res chain seq x y z
N MET A 1 -16.15 3.81 25.23
CA MET A 1 -15.90 4.98 24.37
C MET A 1 -16.50 4.61 23.03
N GLU A 2 -17.76 4.99 22.83
CA GLU A 2 -18.49 4.69 21.59
C GLU A 2 -18.04 5.69 20.53
N GLY A 3 -17.25 5.22 19.56
CA GLY A 3 -16.84 6.03 18.41
C GLY A 3 -17.91 5.97 17.33
N SER A 4 -18.54 7.10 17.03
CA SER A 4 -19.44 7.20 15.88
C SER A 4 -18.66 6.97 14.57
N PRO A 5 -19.29 6.42 13.51
CA PRO A 5 -18.67 6.32 12.21
C PRO A 5 -18.02 7.64 11.79
N ALA A 6 -16.78 7.56 11.33
CA ALA A 6 -15.98 8.70 10.92
C ALA A 6 -15.66 8.62 9.43
N LEU A 7 -15.49 9.78 8.80
CA LEU A 7 -15.06 9.86 7.41
C LEU A 7 -13.61 9.39 7.28
N MET A 8 -13.34 8.51 6.31
CA MET A 8 -11.99 8.00 6.07
C MET A 8 -10.98 9.13 5.82
N GLU A 9 -11.34 10.13 5.04
CA GLU A 9 -10.49 11.29 4.73
C GLU A 9 -10.10 12.09 5.99
N ARG A 10 -10.94 12.07 7.02
CA ARG A 10 -10.69 12.76 8.30
C ARG A 10 -9.75 11.96 9.20
N GLU A 11 -9.96 10.65 9.29
CA GLU A 11 -9.16 9.77 10.16
C GLU A 11 -7.81 9.42 9.53
N TRP A 12 -7.79 9.19 8.21
CA TRP A 12 -6.67 8.70 7.41
C TRP A 12 -6.30 9.66 6.26
N PRO A 13 -5.88 10.90 6.56
CA PRO A 13 -5.56 11.89 5.53
C PRO A 13 -4.48 11.38 4.56
N GLY A 14 -4.73 11.56 3.25
CA GLY A 14 -3.84 11.12 2.18
C GLY A 14 -4.08 9.70 1.67
N ILE A 15 -4.97 8.93 2.31
CA ILE A 15 -5.42 7.64 1.80
C ILE A 15 -6.66 7.83 0.93
N PRO A 16 -6.69 7.29 -0.31
CA PRO A 16 -7.87 7.37 -1.17
C PRO A 16 -9.03 6.57 -0.56
N SER A 17 -10.25 7.09 -0.74
CA SER A 17 -11.50 6.46 -0.31
C SER A 17 -12.37 6.15 -1.53
N PRO A 18 -13.09 5.00 -1.57
CA PRO A 18 -13.03 3.89 -0.62
C PRO A 18 -11.75 3.07 -0.83
N VAL A 19 -11.24 2.42 0.22
CA VAL A 19 -10.13 1.45 0.09
C VAL A 19 -10.67 0.06 -0.27
N ASP A 20 -9.83 -0.75 -0.91
CA ASP A 20 -10.20 -2.12 -1.29
C ASP A 20 -9.80 -3.12 -0.18
N ALA A 21 -8.70 -2.85 0.53
CA ALA A 21 -8.25 -3.63 1.69
C ALA A 21 -7.35 -2.81 2.63
N ALA A 22 -7.19 -3.28 3.87
CA ALA A 22 -6.24 -2.73 4.84
C ALA A 22 -5.67 -3.82 5.77
N HIS A 23 -4.41 -3.69 6.17
CA HIS A 23 -3.73 -4.59 7.12
C HIS A 23 -2.75 -3.84 8.01
N PHE A 24 -2.57 -4.24 9.27
CA PHE A 24 -1.59 -3.64 10.18
C PHE A 24 -0.40 -4.57 10.39
N TYR A 25 0.80 -4.10 10.07
CA TYR A 25 2.04 -4.87 10.19
C TYR A 25 3.22 -3.97 10.56
N GLN A 26 4.10 -4.46 11.44
CA GLN A 26 5.32 -3.76 11.87
C GLN A 26 5.13 -2.28 12.27
N GLY A 27 3.97 -1.93 12.86
CA GLY A 27 3.71 -0.57 13.33
C GLY A 27 3.09 0.37 12.29
N PHE A 28 2.87 -0.10 11.07
CA PHE A 28 2.24 0.66 9.99
C PHE A 28 0.89 0.06 9.59
N VAL A 29 0.00 0.93 9.11
CA VAL A 29 -1.23 0.51 8.44
C VAL A 29 -0.96 0.51 6.95
N HIS A 30 -1.17 -0.63 6.32
CA HIS A 30 -1.02 -0.81 4.89
C HIS A 30 -2.40 -0.76 4.24
N PHE A 31 -2.65 0.25 3.40
CA PHE A 31 -3.88 0.38 2.63
C PHE A 31 -3.67 -0.03 1.17
N PHE A 32 -4.72 -0.55 0.55
CA PHE A 32 -4.69 -0.96 -0.84
C PHE A 32 -5.82 -0.28 -1.63
N LYS A 33 -5.47 0.33 -2.75
CA LYS A 33 -6.42 0.87 -3.72
C LYS A 33 -5.97 0.55 -5.15
N GLY A 34 -6.75 -0.24 -5.86
CA GLY A 34 -6.40 -0.76 -7.17
C GLY A 34 -5.07 -1.50 -7.12
N ASN A 35 -4.12 -1.07 -7.94
CA ASN A 35 -2.76 -1.63 -8.01
C ASN A 35 -1.76 -0.87 -7.12
N ILE A 36 -2.21 -0.02 -6.21
CA ILE A 36 -1.35 0.80 -5.34
C ILE A 36 -1.49 0.34 -3.88
N HIS A 37 -0.34 0.19 -3.24
CA HIS A 37 -0.16 -0.01 -1.81
C HIS A 37 0.35 1.27 -1.16
N TYR A 38 -0.20 1.60 0.01
CA TYR A 38 0.15 2.76 0.82
C TYR A 38 0.62 2.29 2.18
N THR A 39 1.83 2.68 2.59
CA THR A 39 2.30 2.49 3.97
C THR A 39 2.01 3.75 4.77
N TYR A 40 1.20 3.61 5.81
CA TYR A 40 0.72 4.73 6.63
C TYR A 40 1.22 4.62 8.07
N ASP A 41 1.81 5.70 8.57
CA ASP A 41 2.19 5.81 9.97
C ASP A 41 1.05 6.41 10.78
N SER A 42 0.42 5.57 11.60
CA SER A 42 -0.70 5.96 12.47
C SER A 42 -0.30 6.96 13.56
N LYS A 43 0.98 7.01 13.97
CA LYS A 43 1.46 7.94 15.00
C LYS A 43 1.64 9.34 14.44
N SER A 44 2.27 9.45 13.27
CA SER A 44 2.48 10.74 12.59
C SER A 44 1.32 11.13 11.66
N ARG A 45 0.30 10.27 11.52
CA ARG A 45 -0.91 10.47 10.73
C ARG A 45 -0.61 10.87 9.28
N ARG A 46 0.28 10.14 8.60
CA ARG A 46 0.65 10.40 7.21
C ARG A 46 1.05 9.14 6.45
N VAL A 47 0.94 9.22 5.12
CA VAL A 47 1.54 8.25 4.20
C VAL A 47 3.06 8.41 4.24
N VAL A 48 3.76 7.30 4.47
CA VAL A 48 5.24 7.23 4.51
C VAL A 48 5.80 6.82 3.16
N SER A 49 5.14 5.87 2.47
CA SER A 49 5.55 5.42 1.14
C SER A 49 4.36 4.87 0.36
N MET A 50 4.55 4.78 -0.96
CA MET A 50 3.60 4.17 -1.90
C MET A 50 4.36 3.24 -2.84
N GLY A 51 3.76 2.10 -3.14
CA GLY A 51 4.34 1.07 -4.02
C GLY A 51 3.26 0.33 -4.81
N PRO A 52 3.65 -0.57 -5.71
CA PRO A 52 2.70 -1.43 -6.40
C PRO A 52 2.14 -2.47 -5.42
N ALA A 53 0.85 -2.78 -5.51
CA ALA A 53 0.17 -3.67 -4.56
C ALA A 53 0.76 -5.10 -4.50
N ASN A 54 1.43 -5.54 -5.57
CA ASN A 54 2.10 -6.84 -5.64
C ASN A 54 3.52 -6.85 -5.03
N GLU A 55 4.00 -5.74 -4.47
CA GLU A 55 5.30 -5.69 -3.77
C GLU A 55 5.34 -6.67 -2.58
N LEU A 56 4.21 -6.82 -1.88
CA LEU A 56 4.07 -7.78 -0.77
C LEU A 56 4.19 -9.24 -1.20
N LEU A 57 4.00 -9.53 -2.50
CA LEU A 57 4.05 -10.89 -3.03
C LEU A 57 5.49 -11.33 -3.38
N GLU A 58 6.49 -10.50 -3.05
CA GLU A 58 7.91 -10.75 -3.34
C GLU A 58 8.16 -11.14 -4.81
N CYS A 59 7.35 -10.59 -5.72
CA CYS A 59 7.48 -10.87 -7.15
C CYS A 59 8.82 -10.33 -7.64
N LYS A 60 9.79 -11.23 -7.80
CA LYS A 60 11.02 -10.94 -8.54
C LYS A 60 10.61 -10.65 -9.97
N LYS A 61 10.79 -9.41 -10.43
CA LYS A 61 10.85 -9.16 -11.87
C LYS A 61 11.94 -10.08 -12.39
N SER A 62 11.58 -11.07 -13.21
CA SER A 62 12.60 -11.77 -13.97
C SER A 62 13.29 -10.69 -14.78
N GLU A 63 14.54 -10.39 -14.47
CA GLU A 63 15.36 -9.67 -15.42
C GLU A 63 15.32 -10.54 -16.68
N ASN A 64 14.66 -10.03 -17.72
CA ASN A 64 14.75 -10.63 -19.03
C ASN A 64 16.23 -10.60 -19.37
N LYS A 65 16.94 -11.71 -19.11
CA LYS A 65 18.16 -12.01 -19.82
C LYS A 65 17.74 -11.91 -21.28
N ILE A 66 18.25 -10.89 -21.96
CA ILE A 66 18.21 -10.86 -23.41
C ILE A 66 19.05 -12.08 -23.79
N ASP A 67 18.38 -13.19 -24.08
CA ASP A 67 19.02 -14.29 -24.77
C ASP A 67 19.31 -13.76 -26.16
N THR A 68 20.46 -13.12 -26.28
CA THR A 68 21.07 -12.88 -27.58
C THR A 68 21.52 -14.25 -28.05
N GLU A 69 20.57 -15.01 -28.60
CA GLU A 69 20.86 -16.21 -29.34
C GLU A 69 21.58 -15.75 -30.61
N GLY A 70 22.91 -15.78 -30.53
CA GLY A 70 23.77 -15.53 -31.67
C GLY A 70 23.47 -16.56 -32.75
N ARG A 71 23.12 -16.08 -33.94
CA ARG A 71 23.28 -16.81 -35.18
C ARG A 71 23.78 -15.87 -36.26
#